data_AF-A0A9W6FT25-F1
#
_entry.id   AF-A0A9W6FT25-F1
#
_cell.length_a   1.000
_cell.length_b   1.000
_cell.length_c   1.000
_cell.angle_alpha   90.00
_cell.angle_beta   90.00
_cell.angle_gamma   90.00
#
_symmetry.space_group_name_H-M   'P 1'
#
loop_
_entity.id
_entity.type
_entity.pdbx_description
1 polymer ?
#
loop_
_entity_poly.entity_id
_entity_poly.type
_entity_poly.pdbx_seq_one_letter_code
_entity_poly.pdbx_strand_id
1 'polypeptide(L)'
;MADEFNANAHQTCGCDSPRLFPEFEPATYETWYQEAVASLKGAPFEKKVITKTYEEIDLQPMYWAKDVEDLPHMGALPSYPAYARGTEPGGYVLKPWDICQEIDCSTPQEFNEVARHDLARGQNALKLVLDRSSRRGLDPDVHSNNDWVGKNGLSLATVDELGTALRGIDLRTTPLMIHAGAVALPMVVLLAAYLRHQGDSLADIRCCVGADPLAELVTEGKLRVPFATAYDTMSTLVSWSKGHAPHLQTILVHGSPYHDAGGSAVQELAYAIATGVEYLRELSKRRLSVDDVAPCMRFVFSLGPNFFMEIAKLRAARLLWAQVVQAFGGSPEAQKMTIHARTSAYTKTVCDPYVNMLRNTTEAFSGAMGGVDSMHVCPFDEPIRPADEFSRRVSRNLQIILQEEAHFVHPIDPAGGSWYIEKLADSVARKAWKLFQDVEAAGGMTQALLEGLPQAAVAARKAKNIDTRKDIKVGTNMYPNLKEIPLAAPNMDFKALQSKRAGQVQAYRLQSDLFKLYDQLGDFRIKIGGLQHGIRRRAGSGNRSEKWPMNLKRLKAAVPASWWSKWARTGMTEVPK
;
A
#
# COMPACT_ATOMS: atom_id res chain seq x y z
N MET A 1 11.48 27.12 -31.26
CA MET A 1 12.34 26.03 -30.75
C MET A 1 11.56 24.79 -30.29
N ALA A 2 10.23 24.86 -30.06
CA ALA A 2 9.38 23.68 -29.81
C ALA A 2 8.64 23.18 -31.08
N ASP A 3 8.54 24.00 -32.13
CA ASP A 3 7.86 23.63 -33.38
C ASP A 3 8.77 22.97 -34.45
N GLU A 4 10.09 22.96 -34.25
CA GLU A 4 11.04 22.28 -35.17
C GLU A 4 11.27 20.80 -34.83
N PHE A 5 10.85 20.33 -33.65
CA PHE A 5 10.97 18.91 -33.27
C PHE A 5 9.79 18.04 -33.77
N ASN A 6 8.64 18.66 -34.07
CA ASN A 6 7.43 17.92 -34.49
C ASN A 6 7.27 17.78 -36.00
N ALA A 7 8.04 18.51 -36.81
CA ALA A 7 7.99 18.42 -38.27
C ALA A 7 8.92 17.35 -38.87
N ASN A 8 9.84 16.78 -38.07
CA ASN A 8 10.80 15.76 -38.52
C ASN A 8 10.48 14.33 -38.05
N ALA A 9 9.44 14.11 -37.25
CA ALA A 9 9.11 12.78 -36.72
C ALA A 9 8.39 11.86 -37.74
N HIS A 10 7.84 12.41 -38.82
CA HIS A 10 7.13 11.63 -39.86
C HIS A 10 7.97 11.37 -41.12
N GLN A 11 9.26 11.71 -41.13
CA GLN A 11 10.05 11.64 -42.36
C GLN A 11 11.52 11.24 -42.17
N THR A 12 11.84 10.32 -41.27
CA THR A 12 13.03 9.45 -41.37
C THR A 12 12.91 8.25 -40.42
N CYS A 13 12.17 7.23 -40.81
CA CYS A 13 12.51 5.86 -40.41
C CYS A 13 12.71 5.06 -41.70
N GLY A 14 13.69 5.50 -42.48
CA GLY A 14 14.26 4.68 -43.55
C GLY A 14 14.97 3.52 -42.89
N CYS A 15 14.32 2.37 -42.82
CA CYS A 15 14.92 1.11 -42.44
C CYS A 15 15.86 0.58 -43.55
N ASP A 16 16.76 1.42 -44.07
CA ASP A 16 17.81 1.03 -45.03
C ASP A 16 19.14 0.78 -44.32
N SER A 17 19.11 0.38 -43.04
CA SER A 17 20.28 -0.23 -42.42
C SER A 17 20.40 -1.67 -42.95
N PRO A 18 21.54 -2.08 -43.52
CA PRO A 18 21.71 -3.44 -43.98
C PRO A 18 21.45 -4.40 -42.80
N ARG A 19 20.54 -5.35 -43.01
CA ARG A 19 20.26 -6.39 -42.01
C ARG A 19 21.59 -7.10 -41.68
N LEU A 20 21.81 -7.39 -40.39
CA LEU A 20 23.03 -8.07 -39.93
C LEU A 20 23.28 -9.40 -40.67
N PHE A 21 22.18 -10.05 -41.12
CA PHE A 21 22.16 -11.27 -41.91
C PHE A 21 21.04 -11.18 -42.97
N PRO A 22 21.33 -10.78 -44.21
CA PRO A 22 20.32 -10.72 -45.28
C PRO A 22 19.76 -12.11 -45.67
N GLU A 23 20.44 -13.20 -45.30
CA GLU A 23 20.03 -14.59 -45.57
C GLU A 23 18.83 -15.07 -44.75
N PHE A 24 18.45 -14.37 -43.67
CA PHE A 24 17.26 -14.70 -42.90
C PHE A 24 16.02 -14.04 -43.51
N GLU A 25 15.38 -14.76 -44.42
CA GLU A 25 14.07 -14.37 -44.96
C GLU A 25 13.00 -14.41 -43.85
N PRO A 26 12.21 -13.33 -43.68
CA PRO A 26 11.18 -13.28 -42.65
C PRO A 26 10.01 -14.20 -43.00
N ALA A 27 9.66 -15.12 -42.10
CA ALA A 27 8.42 -15.88 -42.22
C ALA A 27 7.20 -15.00 -41.93
N THR A 28 6.08 -15.27 -42.62
CA THR A 28 4.81 -14.61 -42.33
C THR A 28 4.11 -15.25 -41.13
N TYR A 29 3.19 -14.52 -40.51
CA TYR A 29 2.36 -15.08 -39.43
C TYR A 29 1.54 -16.28 -39.93
N GLU A 30 1.02 -16.19 -41.15
CA GLU A 30 0.25 -17.25 -41.80
C GLU A 30 1.08 -18.52 -41.98
N THR A 31 2.34 -18.39 -42.39
CA THR A 31 3.27 -19.53 -42.50
C THR A 31 3.46 -20.20 -41.14
N TRP A 32 3.79 -19.44 -40.11
CA TRP A 32 3.93 -19.97 -38.75
C TRP A 32 2.63 -20.63 -38.25
N TYR A 33 1.48 -20.00 -38.48
CA TYR A 33 0.18 -20.50 -38.03
C TYR A 33 -0.14 -21.86 -38.67
N GLN A 34 0.10 -22.01 -39.98
CA GLN A 34 -0.10 -23.28 -40.68
C GLN A 34 0.79 -24.39 -40.11
N GLU A 35 2.07 -24.11 -39.85
CA GLU A 35 2.98 -25.07 -39.23
C GLU A 35 2.58 -25.42 -37.80
N ALA A 36 2.18 -24.42 -37.01
CA ALA A 36 1.69 -24.63 -35.66
C ALA A 36 0.45 -25.53 -35.65
N VAL A 37 -0.54 -25.27 -36.52
CA VAL A 37 -1.73 -26.12 -36.67
C VAL A 37 -1.36 -27.54 -37.12
N ALA A 38 -0.44 -27.69 -38.08
CA ALA A 38 0.02 -29.00 -38.52
C ALA A 38 0.67 -29.79 -37.36
N SER A 39 1.46 -29.12 -36.51
CA SER A 39 2.12 -29.73 -35.34
C SER A 39 1.14 -30.26 -34.29
N LEU A 40 -0.09 -29.74 -34.25
CA LEU A 40 -1.14 -30.17 -33.33
C LEU A 40 -1.81 -31.49 -33.72
N LYS A 41 -1.44 -32.10 -34.86
CA LYS A 41 -1.94 -33.41 -35.33
C LYS A 41 -3.47 -33.54 -35.28
N GLY A 42 -4.17 -32.50 -35.73
CA GLY A 42 -5.64 -32.45 -35.80
C GLY A 42 -6.34 -31.96 -34.52
N ALA A 43 -5.61 -31.60 -33.46
CA ALA A 43 -6.21 -30.95 -32.30
C ALA A 43 -6.56 -29.47 -32.60
N PRO A 44 -7.69 -28.94 -32.11
CA PRO A 44 -8.07 -27.54 -32.36
C PRO A 44 -7.07 -26.56 -31.73
N PHE A 45 -6.62 -25.58 -32.53
CA PHE A 45 -5.59 -24.62 -32.14
C PHE A 45 -5.99 -23.81 -30.91
N GLU A 46 -7.18 -23.21 -30.93
CA GLU A 46 -7.69 -22.33 -29.88
C GLU A 46 -7.82 -23.09 -28.55
N LYS A 47 -8.17 -24.38 -28.60
CA LYS A 47 -8.35 -25.19 -27.39
C LYS A 47 -7.03 -25.63 -26.77
N LYS A 48 -5.96 -25.78 -27.57
CA LYS A 48 -4.69 -26.33 -27.12
C LYS A 48 -3.64 -25.27 -26.81
N VAL A 49 -3.72 -24.13 -27.48
CA VAL A 49 -2.62 -23.18 -27.55
C VAL A 49 -2.97 -21.84 -26.89
N ILE A 50 -4.23 -21.43 -26.90
CA ILE A 50 -4.68 -20.23 -26.19
C ILE A 50 -4.87 -20.56 -24.71
N THR A 51 -4.20 -19.80 -23.84
CA THR A 51 -4.29 -20.00 -22.40
C THR A 51 -5.23 -18.98 -21.78
N LYS A 52 -6.32 -19.45 -21.16
CA LYS A 52 -7.26 -18.57 -20.43
C LYS A 52 -6.78 -18.36 -19.00
N THR A 53 -6.53 -17.11 -18.62
CA THR A 53 -6.10 -16.78 -17.26
C THR A 53 -7.26 -16.72 -16.27
N TYR A 54 -6.94 -16.60 -14.98
CA TYR A 54 -7.92 -16.38 -13.91
C TYR A 54 -8.65 -15.04 -14.07
N GLU A 55 -7.98 -14.04 -14.63
CA GLU A 55 -8.47 -12.71 -15.00
C GLU A 55 -9.37 -12.74 -16.25
N GLU A 56 -9.57 -13.93 -16.84
CA GLU A 56 -10.34 -14.14 -18.07
C GLU A 56 -9.70 -13.42 -19.27
N ILE A 57 -8.37 -13.36 -19.30
CA ILE A 57 -7.58 -12.87 -20.43
C ILE A 57 -7.16 -14.09 -21.26
N ASP A 58 -7.35 -14.01 -22.57
CA ASP A 58 -6.94 -15.05 -23.51
C ASP A 58 -5.50 -14.76 -23.97
N LEU A 59 -4.54 -15.50 -23.41
CA LEU A 59 -3.14 -15.37 -23.78
C LEU A 59 -2.88 -16.07 -25.10
N GLN A 60 -2.39 -15.30 -26.07
CA GLN A 60 -1.92 -15.82 -27.34
C GLN A 60 -0.57 -16.55 -27.14
N PRO A 61 -0.29 -17.61 -27.92
CA PRO A 61 1.00 -18.31 -27.86
C PRO A 61 2.19 -17.46 -28.30
N MET A 62 1.93 -16.45 -29.12
CA MET A 62 2.94 -15.56 -29.67
C MET A 62 2.31 -14.18 -29.80
N TYR A 63 3.07 -13.17 -29.41
CA TYR A 63 2.76 -11.77 -29.61
C TYR A 63 3.79 -11.18 -30.56
N TRP A 64 3.40 -10.20 -31.36
CA TRP A 64 4.22 -9.60 -32.40
C TRP A 64 3.91 -8.10 -32.56
N ALA A 65 4.68 -7.39 -33.37
CA ALA A 65 4.62 -5.94 -33.49
C ALA A 65 3.20 -5.39 -33.71
N LYS A 66 2.40 -6.07 -34.52
CA LYS A 66 1.02 -5.69 -34.83
C LYS A 66 0.09 -5.69 -33.61
N ASP A 67 0.36 -6.50 -32.59
CA ASP A 67 -0.51 -6.58 -31.41
C ASP A 67 -0.44 -5.33 -30.52
N VAL A 68 0.66 -4.58 -30.65
CA VAL A 68 0.96 -3.41 -29.82
C VAL A 68 0.87 -2.08 -30.56
N GLU A 69 0.79 -2.07 -31.89
CA GLU A 69 0.89 -0.86 -32.73
C GLU A 69 -0.07 0.27 -32.30
N ASP A 70 -1.32 -0.08 -31.96
CA ASP A 70 -2.36 0.87 -31.58
C ASP A 70 -2.53 1.07 -30.06
N LEU A 71 -1.62 0.55 -29.24
CA LEU A 71 -1.76 0.66 -27.78
C LEU A 71 -1.44 2.09 -27.30
N PRO A 72 -2.28 2.68 -26.42
CA PRO A 72 -2.22 4.10 -26.10
C PRO A 72 -0.98 4.55 -25.32
N HIS A 73 -0.21 3.60 -24.78
CA HIS A 73 0.99 3.85 -23.99
C HIS A 73 2.28 3.57 -24.75
N MET A 74 2.20 3.13 -26.01
CA MET A 74 3.38 2.94 -26.84
C MET A 74 4.06 4.28 -27.12
N GLY A 75 5.39 4.28 -27.10
CA GLY A 75 6.20 5.49 -27.29
C GLY A 75 6.28 6.41 -26.07
N ALA A 76 5.56 6.13 -24.98
CA ALA A 76 5.70 6.88 -23.74
C ALA A 76 7.12 6.76 -23.18
N LEU A 77 7.70 7.87 -22.72
CA LEU A 77 9.00 7.89 -22.04
C LEU A 77 8.79 7.85 -20.51
N PRO A 78 9.79 7.37 -19.74
CA PRO A 78 9.75 7.47 -18.28
C PRO A 78 9.49 8.92 -17.82
N SER A 79 8.65 9.11 -16.79
CA SER A 79 8.19 10.41 -16.27
C SER A 79 7.24 11.24 -17.15
N TYR A 80 6.85 10.74 -18.32
CA TYR A 80 5.87 11.41 -19.20
C TYR A 80 4.47 10.79 -19.07
N PRO A 81 3.39 11.52 -19.48
CA PRO A 81 2.02 11.05 -19.40
C PRO A 81 1.85 9.61 -19.89
N ALA A 82 0.96 8.88 -19.21
CA ALA A 82 0.83 7.42 -19.18
C ALA A 82 1.71 6.72 -18.11
N TYR A 83 2.92 7.22 -17.82
CA TYR A 83 3.84 6.75 -16.76
C TYR A 83 4.07 5.23 -16.72
N ALA A 84 3.77 4.50 -17.80
CA ALA A 84 3.86 3.04 -17.83
C ALA A 84 5.29 2.56 -17.53
N ARG A 85 6.28 3.30 -18.05
CA ARG A 85 7.72 3.06 -17.89
C ARG A 85 8.33 3.64 -16.60
N GLY A 86 7.48 4.13 -15.69
CA GLY A 86 7.89 4.72 -14.41
C GLY A 86 7.62 6.23 -14.31
N THR A 87 7.61 6.74 -13.08
CA THR A 87 7.34 8.14 -12.73
C THR A 87 8.59 9.01 -12.69
N GLU A 88 9.77 8.39 -12.56
CA GLU A 88 11.07 9.07 -12.50
C GLU A 88 11.85 8.91 -13.82
N PRO A 89 12.45 9.99 -14.34
CA PRO A 89 13.10 9.97 -15.65
C PRO A 89 14.35 9.08 -15.67
N GLY A 90 15.08 8.99 -14.56
CA GLY A 90 16.27 8.14 -14.43
C GLY A 90 15.99 6.74 -13.93
N GLY A 91 14.73 6.39 -13.62
CA GLY A 91 14.35 5.09 -13.05
C GLY A 91 15.28 4.64 -11.92
N TYR A 92 15.59 3.34 -11.90
CA TYR A 92 16.48 2.76 -10.91
C TYR A 92 17.97 3.10 -11.07
N VAL A 93 18.37 3.69 -12.21
CA VAL A 93 19.77 4.10 -12.43
C VAL A 93 20.18 5.19 -11.45
N LEU A 94 19.26 6.10 -11.11
CA LEU A 94 19.49 7.16 -10.14
C LEU A 94 19.23 6.71 -8.72
N LYS A 95 18.13 5.99 -8.50
CA LYS A 95 17.72 5.50 -7.19
C LYS A 95 16.99 4.17 -7.33
N PRO A 96 17.58 3.04 -6.88
CA PRO A 96 16.87 1.77 -6.79
C PRO A 96 15.63 1.89 -5.90
N TRP A 97 14.72 0.92 -6.01
CA TRP A 97 13.59 0.83 -5.08
C TRP A 97 14.08 0.73 -3.63
N ASP A 98 13.30 1.28 -2.71
CA ASP A 98 13.61 1.17 -1.29
C ASP A 98 13.35 -0.27 -0.81
N ILE A 99 14.37 -0.92 -0.25
CA ILE A 99 14.27 -2.19 0.48
C ILE A 99 13.58 -1.86 1.80
N CYS A 100 12.25 -2.01 1.81
CA CYS A 100 11.37 -1.54 2.88
C CYS A 100 10.72 -2.75 3.56
N GLN A 101 11.51 -3.48 4.36
CA GLN A 101 11.02 -4.66 5.06
C GLN A 101 10.14 -4.27 6.25
N GLU A 102 9.07 -5.03 6.44
CA GLU A 102 8.21 -4.96 7.62
C GLU A 102 8.97 -5.44 8.86
N ILE A 103 8.81 -4.71 9.96
CA ILE A 103 9.29 -5.10 11.28
C ILE A 103 8.07 -5.17 12.20
N ASP A 104 7.73 -6.37 12.62
CA ASP A 104 6.53 -6.74 13.37
C ASP A 104 6.82 -7.17 14.82
N CYS A 105 7.98 -6.75 15.34
CA CYS A 105 8.40 -6.94 16.73
C CYS A 105 7.38 -6.39 17.72
N SER A 106 7.26 -7.04 18.88
CA SER A 106 6.20 -6.75 19.86
C SER A 106 6.43 -5.47 20.64
N THR A 107 7.69 -5.11 20.90
CA THR A 107 8.06 -4.01 21.82
C THR A 107 8.96 -2.96 21.19
N PRO A 108 8.94 -1.70 21.67
CA PRO A 108 9.79 -0.64 21.11
C PRO A 108 11.29 -0.94 21.16
N GLN A 109 11.76 -1.60 22.24
CA GLN A 109 13.16 -1.97 22.39
C GLN A 109 13.59 -3.00 21.34
N GLU A 110 12.80 -4.06 21.20
CA GLU A 110 13.03 -5.12 20.21
C GLU A 110 12.98 -4.57 18.78
N PHE A 111 11.99 -3.72 18.49
CA PHE A 111 11.89 -3.02 17.21
C PHE A 111 13.17 -2.24 16.91
N ASN A 112 13.69 -1.47 17.88
CA ASN A 112 14.91 -0.68 17.69
C ASN A 112 16.13 -1.55 17.40
N GLU A 113 16.30 -2.64 18.15
CA GLU A 113 17.40 -3.59 17.97
C GLU A 113 17.36 -4.20 16.57
N VAL A 114 16.18 -4.69 16.15
CA VAL A 114 15.99 -5.28 14.80
C VAL A 114 16.17 -4.24 13.71
N ALA A 115 15.57 -3.05 13.84
CA ALA A 115 15.68 -1.99 12.85
C ALA A 115 17.13 -1.57 12.64
N ARG A 116 17.90 -1.33 13.71
CA ARG A 116 19.32 -0.99 13.61
C ARG A 116 20.13 -2.13 13.02
N HIS A 117 19.83 -3.36 13.40
CA HIS A 117 20.51 -4.56 12.88
C HIS A 117 20.33 -4.70 11.36
N ASP A 118 19.10 -4.53 10.87
CA ASP A 118 18.75 -4.77 9.48
C ASP A 118 19.12 -3.57 8.58
N LEU A 119 19.02 -2.33 9.08
CA LEU A 119 19.54 -1.14 8.38
C LEU A 119 21.04 -1.23 8.12
N ALA A 120 21.81 -1.71 9.10
CA ALA A 120 23.26 -1.92 8.94
C ALA A 120 23.63 -3.01 7.92
N ARG A 121 22.65 -3.75 7.38
CA ARG A 121 22.85 -4.91 6.49
C ARG A 121 22.12 -4.79 5.15
N GLY A 122 21.74 -3.58 4.76
CA GLY A 122 21.23 -3.25 3.42
C GLY A 122 19.73 -2.96 3.34
N GLN A 123 18.99 -3.02 4.45
CA GLN A 123 17.67 -2.39 4.48
C GLN A 123 17.89 -0.87 4.47
N ASN A 124 17.09 -0.13 3.69
CA ASN A 124 17.28 1.32 3.54
C ASN A 124 16.03 2.14 3.84
N ALA A 125 14.88 1.48 4.04
CA ALA A 125 13.65 2.09 4.52
C ALA A 125 13.01 1.20 5.59
N LEU A 126 12.25 1.81 6.51
CA LEU A 126 11.57 1.12 7.59
C LEU A 126 10.08 1.08 7.36
N LYS A 127 9.47 -0.10 7.54
CA LYS A 127 8.02 -0.23 7.68
C LYS A 127 7.68 -0.73 9.08
N LEU A 128 7.14 0.17 9.88
CA LEU A 128 6.71 -0.13 11.25
C LEU A 128 5.29 -0.71 11.21
N VAL A 129 5.18 -1.98 11.61
CA VAL A 129 3.90 -2.68 11.70
C VAL A 129 3.34 -2.47 13.11
N LEU A 130 2.19 -1.81 13.21
CA LEU A 130 1.49 -1.62 14.48
C LEU A 130 0.68 -2.87 14.83
N ASP A 131 0.71 -3.26 16.10
CA ASP A 131 -0.16 -4.31 16.61
C ASP A 131 -1.64 -3.94 16.46
N ARG A 132 -2.53 -4.92 16.61
CA ARG A 132 -3.96 -4.65 16.45
C ARG A 132 -4.48 -3.68 17.52
N SER A 133 -3.93 -3.67 18.74
CA SER A 133 -4.37 -2.74 19.80
C SER A 133 -4.02 -1.28 19.49
N SER A 134 -2.85 -1.02 18.92
CA SER A 134 -2.35 0.32 18.59
C SER A 134 -2.99 0.82 17.31
N ARG A 135 -3.15 -0.03 16.28
CA ARG A 135 -3.99 0.28 15.11
C ARG A 135 -5.41 0.62 15.55
N ARG A 136 -5.90 -0.11 16.56
CA ARG A 136 -7.01 0.12 17.51
C ARG A 136 -7.24 1.52 18.11
N GLY A 137 -6.17 2.28 18.30
CA GLY A 137 -6.17 3.42 19.21
C GLY A 137 -6.52 3.01 20.64
N LEU A 138 -6.22 1.76 21.02
CA LEU A 138 -6.47 1.20 22.34
C LEU A 138 -5.14 1.05 23.05
N ASP A 139 -4.99 1.78 24.14
CA ASP A 139 -3.82 1.65 25.00
C ASP A 139 -3.76 0.24 25.61
N PRO A 140 -2.55 -0.30 25.88
CA PRO A 140 -2.38 -1.66 26.41
C PRO A 140 -3.14 -1.97 27.72
N ASP A 141 -3.46 -0.94 28.50
CA ASP A 141 -4.16 -1.05 29.78
C ASP A 141 -5.70 -0.97 29.66
N VAL A 142 -6.24 -0.89 28.45
CA VAL A 142 -7.67 -1.06 28.20
C VAL A 142 -8.05 -2.52 28.41
N HIS A 143 -8.86 -2.80 29.43
CA HIS A 143 -9.28 -4.14 29.80
C HIS A 143 -10.14 -4.81 28.71
N SER A 144 -9.52 -5.67 27.92
CA SER A 144 -10.20 -6.61 27.03
C SER A 144 -9.51 -7.97 27.10
N ASN A 145 -10.28 -9.05 27.25
CA ASN A 145 -9.79 -10.44 27.23
C ASN A 145 -9.37 -10.87 25.81
N ASN A 146 -8.43 -10.14 25.19
CA ASN A 146 -7.84 -10.50 23.90
C ASN A 146 -6.32 -10.62 24.00
N ASP A 147 -5.69 -11.06 22.93
CA ASP A 147 -4.24 -11.28 22.79
C ASP A 147 -3.62 -10.29 21.79
N TRP A 148 -4.21 -9.10 21.63
CA TRP A 148 -3.85 -8.18 20.54
C TRP A 148 -2.59 -7.36 20.81
N VAL A 149 -2.23 -7.16 22.08
CA VAL A 149 -1.11 -6.31 22.47
C VAL A 149 0.22 -7.01 22.14
N GLY A 150 1.01 -6.40 21.26
CA GLY A 150 2.30 -6.89 20.77
C GLY A 150 2.23 -8.10 19.84
N LYS A 151 1.03 -8.54 19.45
CA LYS A 151 0.88 -9.69 18.54
C LYS A 151 0.97 -9.24 17.09
N ASN A 152 1.95 -9.79 16.37
CA ASN A 152 2.24 -9.51 14.95
C ASN A 152 2.36 -8.01 14.68
N GLY A 153 3.06 -7.29 15.55
CA GLY A 153 3.24 -5.86 15.45
C GLY A 153 3.67 -5.20 16.76
N LEU A 154 4.13 -3.97 16.62
CA LEU A 154 4.60 -3.12 17.69
C LEU A 154 3.44 -2.57 18.52
N SER A 155 3.49 -2.83 19.82
CA SER A 155 2.65 -2.14 20.80
C SER A 155 3.19 -0.75 21.07
N LEU A 156 2.45 0.29 20.69
CA LEU A 156 2.89 1.69 20.80
C LEU A 156 1.77 2.58 21.35
N ALA A 157 2.03 3.25 22.48
CA ALA A 157 1.05 4.10 23.16
C ALA A 157 1.56 5.53 23.44
N THR A 158 2.88 5.73 23.53
CA THR A 158 3.45 7.02 23.97
C THR A 158 4.55 7.53 23.05
N VAL A 159 4.87 8.82 23.18
CA VAL A 159 5.99 9.47 22.45
C VAL A 159 7.35 8.92 22.90
N ASP A 160 7.51 8.58 24.18
CA ASP A 160 8.75 8.00 24.71
C ASP A 160 9.02 6.60 24.15
N GLU A 161 7.95 5.84 23.92
CA GLU A 161 8.02 4.53 23.28
C GLU A 161 8.38 4.66 21.81
N LEU A 162 7.81 5.64 21.10
CA LEU A 162 8.21 5.93 19.72
C LEU A 162 9.68 6.36 19.66
N GLY A 163 10.11 7.20 20.61
CA GLY A 163 11.50 7.61 20.74
C GLY A 163 12.43 6.45 21.07
N THR A 164 11.97 5.46 21.82
CA THR A 164 12.70 4.21 22.06
C THR A 164 12.84 3.38 20.78
N ALA A 165 11.74 3.20 20.04
CA ALA A 165 11.72 2.45 18.78
C ALA A 165 12.66 3.05 17.73
N LEU A 166 12.71 4.38 17.63
CA LEU A 166 13.48 5.11 16.61
C LEU A 166 14.86 5.60 17.10
N ARG A 167 15.28 5.24 18.32
CA ARG A 167 16.53 5.74 18.92
C ARG A 167 17.74 5.42 18.03
N GLY A 168 18.48 6.47 17.67
CA GLY A 168 19.71 6.37 16.88
C GLY A 168 19.49 5.97 15.42
N ILE A 169 18.29 6.18 14.88
CA ILE A 169 17.96 6.02 13.47
C ILE A 169 17.75 7.42 12.87
N ASP A 170 18.51 7.78 11.83
CA ASP A 170 18.33 9.06 11.14
C ASP A 170 17.21 8.94 10.09
N LEU A 171 16.09 9.62 10.35
CA LEU A 171 14.92 9.60 9.47
C LEU A 171 15.07 10.49 8.24
N ARG A 172 16.06 11.40 8.19
CA ARG A 172 16.35 12.17 6.96
C ARG A 172 16.84 11.27 5.83
N THR A 173 17.62 10.24 6.17
CA THR A 173 18.18 9.28 5.22
C THR A 173 17.40 7.98 5.15
N THR A 174 16.57 7.69 6.15
CA THR A 174 15.83 6.43 6.27
C THR A 174 14.32 6.68 6.16
N PRO A 175 13.70 6.49 4.98
CA PRO A 175 12.26 6.66 4.83
C PRO A 175 11.48 5.74 5.78
N LEU A 176 10.38 6.26 6.33
CA LEU A 176 9.55 5.55 7.29
C LEU A 176 8.13 5.36 6.75
N MET A 177 7.60 4.15 6.82
CA MET A 177 6.23 3.81 6.45
C MET A 177 5.48 3.20 7.63
N ILE A 178 4.26 3.67 7.87
CA ILE A 178 3.35 3.21 8.91
C ILE A 178 1.95 3.06 8.30
N HIS A 179 1.42 1.84 8.31
CA HIS A 179 -0.01 1.64 8.07
C HIS A 179 -0.77 1.96 9.35
N ALA A 180 -1.33 3.17 9.44
CA ALA A 180 -1.93 3.66 10.66
C ALA A 180 -3.47 3.54 10.67
N GLY A 181 -4.13 3.39 9.51
CA GLY A 181 -5.60 3.26 9.46
C GLY A 181 -6.29 4.42 10.18
N ALA A 182 -7.30 4.14 11.02
CA ALA A 182 -8.00 5.16 11.81
C ALA A 182 -7.11 5.96 12.79
N VAL A 183 -5.89 5.51 13.11
CA VAL A 183 -4.98 6.22 14.03
C VAL A 183 -3.91 7.04 13.32
N ALA A 184 -4.06 7.33 12.02
CA ALA A 184 -3.09 8.15 11.28
C ALA A 184 -2.84 9.52 11.94
N LEU A 185 -3.89 10.23 12.38
CA LEU A 185 -3.73 11.54 13.02
C LEU A 185 -2.89 11.49 14.31
N PRO A 186 -3.26 10.69 15.33
CA PRO A 186 -2.43 10.60 16.53
C PRO A 186 -1.02 10.09 16.23
N MET A 187 -0.83 9.19 15.27
CA MET A 187 0.50 8.72 14.87
C MET A 187 1.37 9.83 14.25
N VAL A 188 0.82 10.66 13.36
CA VAL A 188 1.53 11.84 12.82
C VAL A 188 1.87 12.82 13.94
N VAL A 189 0.96 13.04 14.89
CA VAL A 189 1.21 13.93 16.05
C VAL A 189 2.34 13.40 16.93
N LEU A 190 2.35 12.09 17.24
CA LEU A 190 3.42 11.46 18.00
C LEU A 190 4.77 11.59 17.29
N LEU A 191 4.81 11.35 15.98
CA LEU A 191 6.02 11.47 15.18
C LEU A 191 6.52 12.92 15.12
N ALA A 192 5.62 13.88 14.91
CA ALA A 192 5.95 15.30 14.92
C ALA A 192 6.51 15.76 16.27
N ALA A 193 5.90 15.31 17.37
CA ALA A 193 6.35 15.62 18.72
C ALA A 193 7.73 15.02 19.01
N TYR A 194 7.96 13.77 18.63
CA TYR A 194 9.25 13.10 18.76
C TYR A 194 10.35 13.86 17.99
N LEU A 195 10.10 14.19 16.73
CA LEU A 195 11.07 14.90 15.89
C LEU A 195 11.41 16.28 16.42
N ARG A 196 10.39 17.05 16.83
CA ARG A 196 10.60 18.36 17.42
C ARG A 196 11.44 18.30 18.69
N HIS A 197 11.28 17.26 19.51
CA HIS A 197 12.10 17.05 20.70
C HIS A 197 13.57 16.75 20.35
N GLN A 198 13.84 16.13 19.19
CA GLN A 198 15.20 15.92 18.68
C GLN A 198 15.79 17.15 17.97
N GLY A 199 15.01 18.22 17.76
CA GLY A 199 15.40 19.37 16.95
C GLY A 199 15.19 19.18 15.45
N ASP A 200 14.49 18.12 15.05
CA ASP A 200 14.20 17.77 13.65
C ASP A 200 12.76 18.16 13.25
N SER A 201 12.49 18.14 11.94
CA SER A 201 11.18 18.48 11.37
C SER A 201 10.68 17.39 10.43
N LEU A 202 9.35 17.21 10.39
CA LEU A 202 8.70 16.38 9.37
C LEU A 202 8.87 16.95 7.95
N ALA A 203 9.25 18.22 7.82
CA ALA A 203 9.53 18.82 6.53
C ALA A 203 10.73 18.19 5.80
N ASP A 204 11.69 17.63 6.56
CA ASP A 204 12.95 17.10 6.03
C ASP A 204 12.94 15.58 5.83
N ILE A 205 11.79 14.93 6.07
CA ILE A 205 11.70 13.46 6.17
C ILE A 205 10.71 12.93 5.14
N ARG A 206 11.14 11.93 4.37
CA ARG A 206 10.25 11.15 3.51
C ARG A 206 9.52 10.11 4.36
N CYS A 207 8.22 10.28 4.54
CA CYS A 207 7.44 9.40 5.40
C CYS A 207 6.06 9.13 4.81
N CYS A 208 5.52 7.94 5.10
CA CYS A 208 4.13 7.60 4.87
C CYS A 208 3.49 7.18 6.20
N VAL A 209 2.52 7.94 6.70
CA VAL A 209 1.66 7.56 7.83
C VAL A 209 0.24 7.56 7.33
N GLY A 210 -0.14 6.45 6.71
CA GLY A 210 -1.36 6.40 5.90
C GLY A 210 -2.61 5.99 6.65
N ALA A 211 -3.68 6.75 6.44
CA ALA A 211 -5.05 6.33 6.69
C ALA A 211 -5.59 5.57 5.48
N ASP A 212 -6.32 4.48 5.74
CA ASP A 212 -7.09 3.73 4.76
C ASP A 212 -8.35 3.15 5.43
N PRO A 213 -9.42 3.97 5.60
CA PRO A 213 -10.64 3.49 6.24
C PRO A 213 -11.31 2.36 5.46
N LEU A 214 -11.26 2.35 4.13
CA LEU A 214 -11.90 1.28 3.35
C LEU A 214 -11.18 -0.06 3.52
N ALA A 215 -9.84 -0.08 3.53
CA ALA A 215 -9.12 -1.31 3.88
C ALA A 215 -9.40 -1.77 5.31
N GLU A 216 -9.50 -0.84 6.29
CA GLU A 216 -9.89 -1.20 7.67
C GLU A 216 -11.28 -1.86 7.69
N LEU A 217 -12.27 -1.32 6.96
CA LEU A 217 -13.59 -1.92 6.85
C LEU A 217 -13.53 -3.33 6.25
N VAL A 218 -12.79 -3.53 5.16
CA VAL A 218 -12.68 -4.83 4.48
C VAL A 218 -12.00 -5.87 5.35
N THR A 219 -10.94 -5.50 6.06
CA THR A 219 -10.17 -6.44 6.89
C THR A 219 -10.86 -6.73 8.23
N GLU A 220 -11.45 -5.74 8.87
CA GLU A 220 -11.99 -5.87 10.24
C GLU A 220 -13.52 -6.10 10.26
N GLY A 221 -14.20 -5.91 9.12
CA GLY A 221 -15.65 -5.99 8.98
C GLY A 221 -16.40 -4.80 9.61
N LYS A 222 -15.68 -3.81 10.16
CA LYS A 222 -16.26 -2.59 10.74
C LYS A 222 -15.24 -1.47 10.86
N LEU A 223 -15.73 -0.24 10.81
CA LEU A 223 -14.95 0.93 11.17
C LEU A 223 -15.06 1.27 12.66
N ARG A 224 -14.02 1.90 13.20
CA ARG A 224 -14.06 2.47 14.54
C ARG A 224 -14.73 3.83 14.63
N VAL A 225 -14.63 4.61 13.57
CA VAL A 225 -15.28 5.91 13.45
C VAL A 225 -16.17 5.90 12.21
N PRO A 226 -17.26 6.68 12.18
CA PRO A 226 -18.04 6.86 10.96
C PRO A 226 -17.17 7.36 9.80
N PHE A 227 -17.53 7.01 8.56
CA PHE A 227 -16.84 7.46 7.35
C PHE A 227 -16.60 8.97 7.31
N ALA A 228 -17.62 9.76 7.64
CA ALA A 228 -17.50 11.22 7.68
C ALA A 228 -16.34 11.69 8.58
N THR A 229 -16.22 11.11 9.78
CA THR A 229 -15.14 11.42 10.72
C THR A 229 -13.78 10.95 10.22
N ALA A 230 -13.71 9.79 9.56
CA ALA A 230 -12.47 9.31 8.95
C ALA A 230 -11.99 10.27 7.85
N TYR A 231 -12.87 10.68 6.95
CA TYR A 231 -12.56 11.61 5.87
C TYR A 231 -12.26 13.03 6.36
N ASP A 232 -12.91 13.50 7.43
CA ASP A 232 -12.58 14.77 8.09
C ASP A 232 -11.15 14.74 8.67
N THR A 233 -10.77 13.59 9.24
CA THR A 233 -9.42 13.36 9.78
C THR A 233 -8.38 13.33 8.66
N MET A 234 -8.66 12.62 7.57
CA MET A 234 -7.80 12.60 6.38
C MET A 234 -7.64 14.01 5.78
N SER A 235 -8.73 14.76 5.64
CA SER A 235 -8.69 16.14 5.13
C SER A 235 -7.87 17.07 6.02
N THR A 236 -8.00 16.93 7.34
CA THR A 236 -7.19 17.69 8.31
C THR A 236 -5.70 17.40 8.13
N LEU A 237 -5.33 16.12 7.98
CA LEU A 237 -3.94 15.71 7.79
C LEU A 237 -3.35 16.23 6.48
N VAL A 238 -4.05 16.09 5.36
CA VAL A 238 -3.60 16.60 4.05
C VAL A 238 -3.45 18.12 4.07
N SER A 239 -4.42 18.82 4.68
CA SER A 239 -4.35 20.29 4.82
C SER A 239 -3.14 20.72 5.64
N TRP A 240 -2.86 19.99 6.73
CA TRP A 240 -1.76 20.31 7.63
C TRP A 240 -0.39 19.98 7.02
N SER A 241 -0.26 18.83 6.33
CA SER A 241 1.00 18.38 5.74
C SER A 241 1.50 19.34 4.66
N LYS A 242 0.61 19.93 3.86
CA LYS A 242 0.98 20.91 2.81
C LYS A 242 1.89 22.04 3.31
N GLY A 243 1.67 22.55 4.52
CA GLY A 243 2.45 23.65 5.09
C GLY A 243 3.60 23.26 6.01
N HIS A 244 3.66 22.00 6.47
CA HIS A 244 4.56 21.59 7.56
C HIS A 244 5.37 20.33 7.27
N ALA A 245 4.93 19.52 6.31
CA ALA A 245 5.48 18.20 6.00
C ALA A 245 5.23 17.85 4.52
N PRO A 246 5.82 18.57 3.54
CA PRO A 246 5.56 18.38 2.12
C PRO A 246 5.91 16.98 1.59
N HIS A 247 6.78 16.24 2.28
CA HIS A 247 7.18 14.87 1.92
C HIS A 247 6.41 13.78 2.69
N LEU A 248 5.36 14.16 3.44
CA LEU A 248 4.52 13.23 4.18
C LEU A 248 3.34 12.76 3.33
N GLN A 249 3.27 11.46 3.10
CA GLN A 249 2.11 10.79 2.52
C GLN A 249 1.17 10.35 3.65
N THR A 250 -0.08 10.84 3.63
CA THR A 250 -1.06 10.62 4.70
C THR A 250 -2.18 9.66 4.31
N ILE A 251 -2.21 9.20 3.06
CA ILE A 251 -3.24 8.31 2.53
C ILE A 251 -2.58 7.04 2.02
N LEU A 252 -3.10 5.90 2.44
CA LEU A 252 -2.74 4.61 1.88
C LEU A 252 -3.93 4.03 1.13
N VAL A 253 -3.65 3.34 0.04
CA VAL A 253 -4.63 2.58 -0.74
C VAL A 253 -4.15 1.14 -0.84
N HIS A 254 -4.68 0.27 0.03
CA HIS A 254 -4.28 -1.12 0.13
C HIS A 254 -5.10 -2.03 -0.79
N GLY A 255 -4.42 -2.64 -1.77
CA GLY A 255 -4.95 -3.71 -2.61
C GLY A 255 -4.87 -5.10 -1.95
N SER A 256 -3.91 -5.30 -1.02
CA SER A 256 -3.64 -6.60 -0.41
C SER A 256 -4.86 -7.31 0.22
N PRO A 257 -5.82 -6.63 0.90
CA PRO A 257 -7.01 -7.30 1.42
C PRO A 257 -7.81 -8.06 0.35
N TYR A 258 -7.87 -7.54 -0.88
CA TYR A 258 -8.58 -8.19 -1.99
C TYR A 258 -7.76 -9.33 -2.58
N HIS A 259 -6.47 -9.11 -2.80
CA HIS A 259 -5.57 -10.14 -3.34
C HIS A 259 -5.46 -11.34 -2.39
N ASP A 260 -5.23 -11.08 -1.10
CA ASP A 260 -5.02 -12.12 -0.09
C ASP A 260 -6.33 -12.85 0.27
N ALA A 261 -7.50 -12.29 -0.06
CA ALA A 261 -8.78 -12.99 0.00
C ALA A 261 -9.04 -13.90 -1.23
N GLY A 262 -8.13 -13.93 -2.21
CA GLY A 262 -8.24 -14.76 -3.43
C GLY A 262 -8.52 -13.98 -4.71
N GLY A 263 -8.46 -12.65 -4.67
CA GLY A 263 -8.78 -11.78 -5.80
C GLY A 263 -7.81 -11.94 -6.96
N SER A 264 -8.26 -11.67 -8.18
CA SER A 264 -7.40 -11.59 -9.37
C SER A 264 -6.58 -10.30 -9.38
N ALA A 265 -5.52 -10.25 -10.21
CA ALA A 265 -4.75 -9.02 -10.42
C ALA A 265 -5.64 -7.87 -10.93
N VAL A 266 -6.63 -8.18 -11.75
CA VAL A 266 -7.64 -7.23 -12.25
C VAL A 266 -8.54 -6.71 -11.13
N GLN A 267 -9.00 -7.59 -10.24
CA GLN A 267 -9.87 -7.22 -9.11
C GLN A 267 -9.12 -6.32 -8.13
N GLU A 268 -7.92 -6.72 -7.72
CA GLU A 268 -7.08 -5.90 -6.85
C GLU A 268 -6.85 -4.50 -7.44
N LEU A 269 -6.49 -4.43 -8.73
CA LEU A 269 -6.24 -3.16 -9.40
C LEU A 269 -7.51 -2.30 -9.47
N ALA A 270 -8.63 -2.86 -9.91
CA ALA A 270 -9.89 -2.12 -10.03
C ALA A 270 -10.35 -1.55 -8.69
N TYR A 271 -10.29 -2.35 -7.61
CA TYR A 271 -10.69 -1.91 -6.28
C TYR A 271 -9.73 -0.90 -5.66
N ALA A 272 -8.42 -1.00 -5.96
CA ALA A 272 -7.45 0.02 -5.56
C ALA A 272 -7.73 1.35 -6.27
N ILE A 273 -7.96 1.35 -7.59
CA ILE A 273 -8.31 2.57 -8.34
C ILE A 273 -9.63 3.16 -7.83
N ALA A 274 -10.66 2.33 -7.61
CA ALA A 274 -11.94 2.77 -7.05
C ALA A 274 -11.79 3.41 -5.66
N THR A 275 -10.94 2.83 -4.81
CA THR A 275 -10.61 3.37 -3.48
C THR A 275 -9.91 4.73 -3.60
N GLY A 276 -8.94 4.87 -4.51
CA GLY A 276 -8.27 6.15 -4.77
C GLY A 276 -9.25 7.24 -5.24
N VAL A 277 -10.17 6.89 -6.16
CA VAL A 277 -11.23 7.78 -6.66
C VAL A 277 -12.18 8.21 -5.55
N GLU A 278 -12.59 7.29 -4.68
CA GLU A 278 -13.44 7.61 -3.51
C GLU A 278 -12.74 8.65 -2.61
N TYR A 279 -11.46 8.46 -2.33
CA TYR A 279 -10.70 9.39 -1.50
C TYR A 279 -10.52 10.76 -2.17
N LEU A 280 -10.23 10.81 -3.48
CA LEU A 280 -10.21 12.08 -4.23
C LEU A 280 -11.56 12.79 -4.14
N ARG A 281 -12.67 12.08 -4.34
CA ARG A 281 -14.03 12.62 -4.27
C ARG A 281 -14.37 13.16 -2.88
N GLU A 282 -14.14 12.37 -1.83
CA GLU A 282 -14.48 12.73 -0.46
C GLU A 282 -13.64 13.89 0.08
N LEU A 283 -12.38 13.99 -0.33
CA LEU A 283 -11.50 15.10 0.04
C LEU A 283 -11.78 16.36 -0.79
N SER A 284 -12.20 16.21 -2.05
CA SER A 284 -12.69 17.32 -2.88
C SER A 284 -13.96 17.96 -2.30
N LYS A 285 -14.89 17.16 -1.77
CA LYS A 285 -16.07 17.67 -1.00
C LYS A 285 -15.66 18.51 0.20
N ARG A 286 -14.45 18.28 0.73
CA ARG A 286 -13.83 19.03 1.84
C ARG A 286 -12.91 20.15 1.37
N ARG A 287 -13.02 20.55 0.09
CA ARG A 287 -12.33 21.68 -0.55
C ARG A 287 -10.82 21.51 -0.68
N LEU A 288 -10.33 20.28 -0.68
CA LEU A 288 -8.96 19.99 -1.09
C LEU A 288 -8.90 19.83 -2.61
N SER A 289 -7.86 20.38 -3.23
CA SER A 289 -7.64 20.15 -4.66
C SER A 289 -7.04 18.77 -4.91
N VAL A 290 -7.17 18.27 -6.13
CA VAL A 290 -6.57 16.99 -6.54
C VAL A 290 -5.05 17.03 -6.41
N ASP A 291 -4.44 18.18 -6.72
CA ASP A 291 -3.00 18.42 -6.57
C ASP A 291 -2.53 18.42 -5.10
N ASP A 292 -3.42 18.68 -4.14
CA ASP A 292 -3.10 18.53 -2.72
C ASP A 292 -3.19 17.07 -2.25
N VAL A 293 -4.13 16.31 -2.84
CA VAL A 293 -4.51 14.99 -2.33
C VAL A 293 -3.69 13.87 -2.96
N ALA A 294 -3.56 13.84 -4.29
CA ALA A 294 -2.94 12.73 -5.00
C ALA A 294 -1.47 12.49 -4.61
N PRO A 295 -0.61 13.53 -4.46
CA PRO A 295 0.77 13.33 -3.98
C PRO A 295 0.88 12.74 -2.57
N CYS A 296 -0.15 12.91 -1.74
CA CYS A 296 -0.22 12.34 -0.40
C CYS A 296 -0.64 10.85 -0.38
N MET A 297 -0.93 10.25 -1.54
CA MET A 297 -1.34 8.86 -1.67
C MET A 297 -0.14 7.93 -1.94
N ARG A 298 -0.15 6.78 -1.29
CA ARG A 298 0.71 5.64 -1.62
C ARG A 298 -0.16 4.40 -1.85
N PHE A 299 0.05 3.71 -2.95
CA PHE A 299 -0.66 2.48 -3.29
C PHE A 299 0.14 1.28 -2.85
N VAL A 300 -0.55 0.28 -2.29
CA VAL A 300 0.05 -0.98 -1.85
C VAL A 300 -0.52 -2.13 -2.66
N PHE A 301 0.32 -2.79 -3.45
CA PHE A 301 -0.06 -3.96 -4.25
C PHE A 301 0.64 -5.23 -3.78
N SER A 302 -0.08 -6.34 -3.78
CA SER A 302 0.47 -7.67 -3.55
C SER A 302 1.14 -8.21 -4.82
N LEU A 303 2.26 -8.93 -4.72
CA LEU A 303 2.93 -9.58 -5.84
C LEU A 303 2.61 -11.09 -5.79
N GLY A 304 1.74 -11.53 -6.69
CA GLY A 304 1.33 -12.91 -6.84
C GLY A 304 2.29 -13.77 -7.68
N PRO A 305 1.94 -15.06 -7.88
CA PRO A 305 2.85 -16.04 -8.46
C PRO A 305 2.97 -15.92 -9.99
N ASN A 306 2.11 -15.13 -10.65
CA ASN A 306 2.11 -14.98 -12.11
C ASN A 306 3.01 -13.79 -12.51
N PHE A 307 4.28 -14.09 -12.74
CA PHE A 307 5.35 -13.12 -13.02
C PHE A 307 4.95 -12.00 -13.99
N PHE A 308 4.52 -12.34 -15.21
CA PHE A 308 4.20 -11.34 -16.24
C PHE A 308 2.91 -10.57 -15.94
N MET A 309 1.93 -11.22 -15.31
CA MET A 309 0.68 -10.56 -14.90
C MET A 309 0.94 -9.46 -13.87
N GLU A 310 1.85 -9.70 -12.91
CA GLU A 310 2.19 -8.69 -11.91
C GLU A 310 2.91 -7.47 -12.52
N ILE A 311 3.83 -7.70 -13.47
CA ILE A 311 4.47 -6.61 -14.23
C ILE A 311 3.41 -5.79 -14.98
N ALA A 312 2.53 -6.48 -15.71
CA ALA A 312 1.44 -5.86 -16.46
C ALA A 312 0.49 -5.07 -15.54
N LYS A 313 0.14 -5.62 -14.36
CA LYS A 313 -0.71 -4.96 -13.36
C LYS A 313 -0.11 -3.65 -12.87
N LEU A 314 1.18 -3.63 -12.54
CA LEU A 314 1.86 -2.43 -12.03
C LEU A 314 1.97 -1.34 -13.09
N ARG A 315 2.21 -1.71 -14.35
CA ARG A 315 2.16 -0.77 -15.50
C ARG A 315 0.75 -0.22 -15.71
N ALA A 316 -0.25 -1.11 -15.73
CA ALA A 316 -1.66 -0.75 -15.84
C ALA A 316 -2.11 0.17 -14.69
N ALA A 317 -1.61 -0.02 -13.47
CA ALA A 317 -1.93 0.81 -12.34
C ALA A 317 -1.57 2.28 -12.57
N ARG A 318 -0.34 2.54 -13.05
CA ARG A 318 0.11 3.90 -13.37
C ARG A 318 -0.69 4.52 -14.50
N LEU A 319 -1.00 3.74 -15.54
CA LEU A 319 -1.83 4.16 -16.67
C LEU A 319 -3.22 4.62 -16.21
N LEU A 320 -3.92 3.77 -15.46
CA LEU A 320 -5.26 4.05 -14.98
C LEU A 320 -5.27 5.22 -13.98
N TRP A 321 -4.30 5.27 -13.07
CA TRP A 321 -4.21 6.36 -12.09
C TRP A 321 -3.98 7.72 -12.76
N ALA A 322 -3.09 7.80 -13.74
CA ALA A 322 -2.84 9.02 -14.47
C ALA A 322 -4.10 9.54 -15.18
N GLN A 323 -4.85 8.64 -15.83
CA GLN A 323 -6.13 8.96 -16.46
C GLN A 323 -7.18 9.45 -15.46
N VAL A 324 -7.27 8.81 -14.29
CA VAL A 324 -8.16 9.24 -13.20
C VAL A 324 -7.80 10.65 -12.74
N VAL A 325 -6.54 10.90 -12.38
CA VAL A 325 -6.12 12.20 -11.86
C VAL A 325 -6.32 13.29 -12.91
N GLN A 326 -6.01 13.01 -14.18
CA GLN A 326 -6.26 13.93 -15.28
C GLN A 326 -7.75 14.26 -15.43
N ALA A 327 -8.64 13.26 -15.37
CA ALA A 327 -10.09 13.46 -15.44
C ALA A 327 -10.65 14.29 -14.27
N PHE A 328 -9.99 14.21 -13.10
CA PHE A 328 -10.28 15.05 -11.95
C PHE A 328 -9.67 16.46 -12.04
N GLY A 329 -8.90 16.75 -13.09
CA GLY A 329 -8.27 18.06 -13.34
C GLY A 329 -6.92 18.25 -12.63
N GLY A 330 -6.27 17.17 -12.20
CA GLY A 330 -4.96 17.22 -11.57
C GLY A 330 -3.81 17.45 -12.56
N SER A 331 -2.75 18.09 -12.07
CA SER A 331 -1.52 18.37 -12.80
C SER A 331 -0.75 17.08 -13.17
N PRO A 332 0.18 17.14 -14.14
CA PRO A 332 1.07 16.00 -14.44
C PRO A 332 1.87 15.52 -13.21
N GLU A 333 2.20 16.39 -12.27
CA GLU A 333 2.89 15.96 -11.05
C GLU A 333 1.99 15.10 -10.15
N ALA A 334 0.73 15.49 -10.00
CA ALA A 334 -0.27 14.74 -9.24
C ALA A 334 -0.60 13.36 -9.86
N GLN A 335 -0.34 13.17 -11.15
CA GLN A 335 -0.58 11.90 -11.86
C GLN A 335 0.46 10.83 -11.52
N LYS A 336 1.61 11.20 -10.92
CA LYS A 336 2.65 10.25 -10.55
C LYS A 336 2.20 9.36 -9.39
N MET A 337 2.00 8.08 -9.67
CA MET A 337 1.64 7.08 -8.66
C MET A 337 2.87 6.63 -7.88
N THR A 338 2.81 6.68 -6.54
CA THR A 338 3.79 5.99 -5.68
C THR A 338 3.28 4.61 -5.28
N ILE A 339 4.06 3.58 -5.55
CA ILE A 339 3.75 2.17 -5.32
C ILE A 339 4.72 1.56 -4.29
N HIS A 340 4.15 1.00 -3.24
CA HIS A 340 4.81 0.00 -2.40
C HIS A 340 4.29 -1.38 -2.77
N ALA A 341 5.18 -2.34 -2.96
CA ALA A 341 4.80 -3.72 -3.26
C ALA A 341 5.15 -4.66 -2.12
N ARG A 342 4.33 -5.70 -1.95
CA ARG A 342 4.54 -6.76 -0.96
C ARG A 342 4.36 -8.11 -1.64
N THR A 343 5.30 -9.02 -1.49
CA THR A 343 5.09 -10.41 -1.95
C THR A 343 3.86 -11.02 -1.27
N SER A 344 3.08 -11.82 -1.98
CA SER A 344 1.76 -12.23 -1.49
C SER A 344 1.82 -13.16 -0.27
N ALA A 345 0.99 -12.88 0.74
CA ALA A 345 0.78 -13.81 1.86
C ALA A 345 0.04 -15.06 1.39
N TYR A 346 -0.94 -14.89 0.50
CA TYR A 346 -1.77 -15.98 -0.03
C TYR A 346 -0.96 -17.05 -0.77
N THR A 347 0.21 -16.70 -1.31
CA THR A 347 1.02 -17.68 -2.03
C THR A 347 1.85 -18.58 -1.11
N LYS A 348 2.07 -18.17 0.15
CA LYS A 348 2.90 -18.87 1.12
C LYS A 348 2.19 -20.11 1.66
N THR A 349 2.96 -21.16 1.86
CA THR A 349 2.46 -22.46 2.34
C THR A 349 3.04 -22.78 3.71
N VAL A 350 2.22 -23.41 4.56
CA VAL A 350 2.67 -23.99 5.84
C VAL A 350 3.43 -25.29 5.60
N CYS A 351 3.04 -26.05 4.57
CA CYS A 351 3.78 -27.22 4.10
C CYS A 351 4.92 -26.79 3.18
N ASP A 352 6.08 -27.41 3.37
CA ASP A 352 7.34 -27.15 2.70
C ASP A 352 7.68 -25.64 2.63
N PRO A 353 7.81 -24.96 3.79
CA PRO A 353 7.91 -23.51 3.85
C PRO A 353 9.16 -22.97 3.15
N TYR A 354 10.22 -23.77 2.99
CA TYR A 354 11.42 -23.35 2.25
C TYR A 354 11.14 -23.08 0.77
N VAL A 355 10.13 -23.74 0.17
CA VAL A 355 9.68 -23.43 -1.19
C VAL A 355 9.12 -22.01 -1.28
N ASN A 356 8.70 -21.41 -0.16
CA ASN A 356 8.30 -20.00 -0.16
C ASN A 356 9.46 -19.05 -0.51
N MET A 357 10.73 -19.41 -0.22
CA MET A 357 11.89 -18.63 -0.68
C MET A 357 11.97 -18.58 -2.22
N LEU A 358 11.66 -19.70 -2.88
CA LEU A 358 11.64 -19.77 -4.34
C LEU A 358 10.48 -18.95 -4.91
N ARG A 359 9.30 -19.01 -4.29
CA ARG A 359 8.14 -18.17 -4.67
C ARG A 359 8.47 -16.68 -4.57
N ASN A 360 9.08 -16.29 -3.46
CA ASN A 360 9.50 -14.91 -3.22
C ASN A 360 10.44 -14.39 -4.30
N THR A 361 11.27 -15.25 -4.89
CA THR A 361 12.22 -14.84 -5.94
C THR A 361 11.47 -14.31 -7.16
N THR A 362 10.53 -15.10 -7.68
CA THR A 362 9.73 -14.69 -8.84
C THR A 362 8.81 -13.49 -8.52
N GLU A 363 8.23 -13.46 -7.32
CA GLU A 363 7.35 -12.36 -6.90
C GLU A 363 8.14 -11.05 -6.75
N ALA A 364 9.28 -11.05 -6.08
CA ALA A 364 10.11 -9.84 -5.94
C ALA A 364 10.68 -9.38 -7.29
N PHE A 365 11.03 -10.33 -8.16
CA PHE A 365 11.50 -10.03 -9.51
C PHE A 365 10.40 -9.31 -10.33
N SER A 366 9.13 -9.75 -10.26
CA SER A 366 8.06 -9.05 -10.96
C SER A 366 7.82 -7.64 -10.41
N GLY A 367 7.98 -7.44 -9.10
CA GLY A 367 7.96 -6.11 -8.48
C GLY A 367 9.07 -5.20 -9.00
N ALA A 368 10.32 -5.69 -9.03
CA ALA A 368 11.45 -4.95 -9.58
C ALA A 368 11.18 -4.54 -11.04
N MET A 369 10.84 -5.50 -11.91
CA MET A 369 10.53 -5.25 -13.34
C MET A 369 9.31 -4.36 -13.55
N GLY A 370 8.36 -4.37 -12.62
CA GLY A 370 7.17 -3.53 -12.64
C GLY A 370 7.42 -2.07 -12.23
N GLY A 371 8.63 -1.72 -11.77
CA GLY A 371 8.98 -0.33 -11.42
C GLY A 371 8.29 0.15 -10.14
N VAL A 372 8.46 -0.57 -9.03
CA VAL A 372 7.95 -0.20 -7.70
C VAL A 372 8.87 0.80 -6.99
N ASP A 373 8.33 1.68 -6.15
CA ASP A 373 9.16 2.65 -5.40
C ASP A 373 9.76 2.03 -4.13
N SER A 374 9.09 1.02 -3.58
CA SER A 374 9.57 0.30 -2.40
C SER A 374 8.98 -1.10 -2.35
N MET A 375 9.68 -2.04 -1.72
CA MET A 375 9.25 -3.44 -1.69
C MET A 375 9.54 -4.14 -0.35
N HIS A 376 8.53 -4.89 0.11
CA HIS A 376 8.64 -5.88 1.18
C HIS A 376 8.64 -7.29 0.57
N VAL A 377 9.60 -8.11 0.98
CA VAL A 377 9.63 -9.54 0.68
C VAL A 377 9.30 -10.28 1.97
N CYS A 378 8.24 -11.07 1.93
CA CYS A 378 7.73 -11.81 3.06
C CYS A 378 8.77 -12.86 3.51
N PRO A 379 8.98 -13.00 4.83
CA PRO A 379 9.65 -14.16 5.40
C PRO A 379 9.07 -15.48 4.87
N PHE A 380 9.92 -16.48 4.62
CA PHE A 380 9.48 -17.78 4.11
C PHE A 380 8.57 -18.53 5.10
N ASP A 381 8.70 -18.21 6.39
CA ASP A 381 8.00 -18.79 7.53
C ASP A 381 6.89 -17.88 8.08
N GLU A 382 6.55 -16.79 7.38
CA GLU A 382 5.45 -15.87 7.71
C GLU A 382 4.12 -16.56 8.09
N PRO A 383 3.63 -17.61 7.39
CA PRO A 383 2.36 -18.24 7.78
C PRO A 383 2.46 -19.09 9.06
N ILE A 384 3.65 -19.25 9.65
CA ILE A 384 3.91 -20.17 10.76
C ILE A 384 4.29 -19.42 12.04
N ARG A 385 5.18 -18.42 11.94
CA ARG A 385 5.77 -17.75 13.11
C ARG A 385 6.28 -16.34 12.77
N PRO A 386 6.51 -15.47 13.78
CA PRO A 386 7.22 -14.22 13.59
C PRO A 386 8.62 -14.45 13.01
N ALA A 387 9.09 -13.51 12.18
CA ALA A 387 10.35 -13.64 11.48
C ALA A 387 11.55 -13.57 12.43
N ASP A 388 12.43 -14.57 12.38
CA ASP A 388 13.73 -14.52 13.05
C ASP A 388 14.80 -13.82 12.18
N GLU A 389 16.04 -13.74 12.67
CA GLU A 389 17.14 -13.11 11.92
C GLU A 389 17.36 -13.78 10.57
N PHE A 390 17.30 -15.12 10.52
CA PHE A 390 17.53 -15.86 9.28
C PHE A 390 16.45 -15.54 8.26
N SER A 391 15.19 -15.55 8.68
CA SER A 391 14.05 -15.24 7.82
C SER A 391 14.11 -13.81 7.27
N ARG A 392 14.44 -12.83 8.11
CA ARG A 392 14.60 -11.43 7.68
C ARG A 392 15.80 -11.25 6.77
N ARG A 393 16.94 -11.89 7.07
CA ARG A 393 18.16 -11.83 6.27
C ARG A 393 17.93 -12.37 4.86
N VAL A 394 17.30 -13.53 4.71
CA VAL A 394 17.01 -14.12 3.40
C VAL A 394 16.11 -13.18 2.58
N SER A 395 15.06 -12.65 3.21
CA SER A 395 14.11 -11.75 2.55
C SER A 395 14.74 -10.45 2.06
N ARG A 396 15.63 -9.85 2.87
CA ARG A 396 16.41 -8.66 2.50
C ARG A 396 17.44 -8.98 1.41
N ASN A 397 18.22 -10.04 1.59
CA ASN A 397 19.29 -10.40 0.66
C ASN A 397 18.76 -10.73 -0.74
N LEU A 398 17.57 -11.30 -0.85
CA LEU A 398 16.91 -11.51 -2.14
C LEU A 398 16.81 -10.19 -2.94
N GLN A 399 16.40 -9.10 -2.29
CA GLN A 399 16.32 -7.80 -2.95
C GLN A 399 17.71 -7.25 -3.31
N ILE A 400 18.70 -7.42 -2.44
CA ILE A 400 20.09 -7.02 -2.70
C ILE A 400 20.63 -7.77 -3.92
N ILE A 401 20.38 -9.07 -4.05
CA ILE A 401 20.77 -9.86 -5.23
C ILE A 401 20.14 -9.28 -6.50
N LEU A 402 18.86 -8.91 -6.45
CA LEU A 402 18.19 -8.27 -7.60
C LEU A 402 18.85 -6.94 -7.99
N GLN A 403 19.29 -6.14 -7.02
CA GLN A 403 19.93 -4.85 -7.26
C GLN A 403 21.38 -5.03 -7.76
N GLU A 404 22.19 -5.79 -7.04
CA GLU A 404 23.65 -5.81 -7.18
C GLU A 404 24.17 -6.92 -8.10
N GLU A 405 23.55 -8.11 -8.11
CA GLU A 405 24.04 -9.28 -8.86
C GLU A 405 23.25 -9.50 -10.17
N ALA A 406 21.93 -9.29 -10.13
CA ALA A 406 21.08 -9.41 -11.31
C ALA A 406 21.00 -8.09 -12.10
N HIS A 407 21.57 -7.00 -11.57
CA HIS A 407 21.72 -5.71 -12.24
C HIS A 407 20.41 -5.10 -12.76
N PHE A 408 19.29 -5.30 -12.05
CA PHE A 408 17.99 -4.70 -12.43
C PHE A 408 17.96 -3.18 -12.33
N VAL A 409 19.02 -2.57 -11.79
CA VAL A 409 19.15 -1.11 -11.64
C VAL A 409 19.82 -0.44 -12.85
N HIS A 410 20.35 -1.20 -13.82
CA HIS A 410 21.03 -0.63 -14.99
C HIS A 410 20.08 -0.18 -16.12
N PRO A 411 19.13 -1.00 -16.60
CA PRO A 411 18.16 -0.55 -17.61
C PRO A 411 16.95 0.14 -16.96
N ILE A 412 16.46 1.21 -17.58
CA ILE A 412 15.17 1.81 -17.23
C ILE A 412 14.07 1.05 -17.96
N ASP A 413 13.12 0.50 -17.19
CA ASP A 413 11.98 -0.27 -17.68
C ASP A 413 12.37 -1.38 -18.69
N PRO A 414 13.16 -2.38 -18.28
CA PRO A 414 13.56 -3.50 -19.15
C PRO A 414 12.38 -4.34 -19.66
N ALA A 415 11.20 -4.25 -19.03
CA ALA A 415 9.99 -4.91 -19.50
C ALA A 415 9.36 -4.21 -20.72
N GLY A 416 9.61 -2.90 -20.88
CA GLY A 416 8.97 -2.10 -21.90
C GLY A 416 9.43 -2.47 -23.31
N GLY A 417 8.49 -2.54 -24.23
CA GLY A 417 8.73 -3.00 -25.61
C GLY A 417 8.52 -4.51 -25.83
N SER A 418 8.40 -5.31 -24.76
CA SER A 418 7.96 -6.70 -24.88
C SER A 418 6.50 -6.73 -25.37
N TRP A 419 6.28 -7.24 -26.59
CA TRP A 419 4.94 -7.30 -27.20
C TRP A 419 3.91 -7.98 -26.29
N TYR A 420 4.35 -9.03 -25.59
CA TYR A 420 3.51 -9.73 -24.63
C TYR A 420 3.15 -8.86 -23.43
N ILE A 421 4.12 -8.20 -22.79
CA ILE A 421 3.89 -7.42 -21.57
C ILE A 421 3.04 -6.18 -21.87
N GLU A 422 3.30 -5.47 -22.97
CA GLU A 422 2.52 -4.27 -23.33
C GLU A 422 1.07 -4.64 -23.66
N LYS A 423 0.85 -5.73 -24.40
CA LYS A 423 -0.49 -6.22 -24.70
C LYS A 423 -1.23 -6.72 -23.45
N LEU A 424 -0.52 -7.40 -22.56
CA LEU A 424 -1.07 -7.87 -21.30
C LEU A 424 -1.42 -6.69 -20.38
N ALA A 425 -0.58 -5.66 -20.31
CA ALA A 425 -0.83 -4.45 -19.54
C ALA A 425 -2.10 -3.72 -20.03
N ASP A 426 -2.27 -3.57 -21.35
CA ASP A 426 -3.51 -3.02 -21.93
C ASP A 426 -4.73 -3.89 -21.60
N SER A 427 -4.61 -5.22 -21.72
CA SER A 427 -5.71 -6.14 -21.42
C SER A 427 -6.14 -6.09 -19.94
N VAL A 428 -5.16 -6.03 -19.03
CA VAL A 428 -5.39 -5.83 -17.59
C VAL A 428 -6.03 -4.47 -17.33
N ALA A 429 -5.51 -3.40 -17.94
CA ALA A 429 -6.04 -2.05 -17.79
C ALA A 429 -7.50 -1.96 -18.23
N ARG A 430 -7.87 -2.50 -19.40
CA ARG A 430 -9.26 -2.49 -19.90
C ARG A 430 -10.21 -3.26 -18.99
N LYS A 431 -9.81 -4.45 -18.53
CA LYS A 431 -10.63 -5.26 -17.63
C LYS A 431 -10.80 -4.60 -16.26
N ALA A 432 -9.72 -4.06 -15.71
CA ALA A 432 -9.77 -3.33 -14.44
C ALA A 432 -10.60 -2.06 -14.56
N TRP A 433 -10.49 -1.33 -15.68
CA TRP A 433 -11.31 -0.16 -15.97
C TRP A 433 -12.80 -0.50 -16.04
N LYS A 434 -13.15 -1.61 -16.72
CA LYS A 434 -14.54 -2.08 -16.78
C LYS A 434 -15.10 -2.42 -15.40
N LEU A 435 -14.35 -3.17 -14.59
CA LEU A 435 -14.76 -3.50 -13.22
C LEU A 435 -14.84 -2.23 -12.33
N PHE A 436 -13.93 -1.28 -12.51
CA PHE A 436 -13.98 0.03 -11.86
C PHE A 436 -15.27 0.78 -12.23
N GLN A 437 -15.65 0.81 -13.51
CA GLN A 437 -16.92 1.42 -13.95
C GLN A 437 -18.15 0.74 -13.32
N ASP A 438 -18.11 -0.59 -13.14
CA ASP A 438 -19.21 -1.31 -12.50
C ASP A 438 -19.32 -0.95 -11.00
N VAL A 439 -18.19 -0.75 -10.31
CA VAL A 439 -18.16 -0.23 -8.93
C VAL A 439 -18.70 1.20 -8.85
N GLU A 440 -18.34 2.06 -9.80
CA GLU A 440 -18.83 3.43 -9.86
C GLU A 440 -20.34 3.50 -10.16
N ALA A 441 -20.84 2.60 -11.01
CA ALA A 441 -22.27 2.45 -11.28
C ALA A 441 -23.07 2.00 -10.04
N ALA A 442 -22.44 1.24 -9.12
CA ALA A 442 -22.99 0.87 -7.82
C ALA A 442 -22.92 2.00 -6.77
N GLY A 443 -22.55 3.22 -7.16
CA GLY A 443 -22.49 4.38 -6.25
C GLY A 443 -21.12 4.62 -5.63
N GLY A 444 -20.07 3.98 -6.15
CA GLY A 444 -18.68 4.15 -5.70
C GLY A 444 -18.23 3.09 -4.69
N MET A 445 -16.94 3.11 -4.39
CA MET A 445 -16.29 2.04 -3.62
C MET A 445 -16.88 1.86 -2.21
N THR A 446 -17.26 2.94 -1.54
CA THR A 446 -17.89 2.88 -0.21
C THR A 446 -19.20 2.09 -0.25
N GLN A 447 -20.08 2.41 -1.22
CA GLN A 447 -21.36 1.72 -1.35
C GLN A 447 -21.18 0.28 -1.79
N ALA A 448 -20.32 0.03 -2.78
CA ALA A 448 -20.02 -1.32 -3.24
C ALA A 448 -19.53 -2.25 -2.11
N LEU A 449 -18.73 -1.72 -1.18
CA LEU A 449 -18.28 -2.47 0.00
C LEU A 449 -19.39 -2.73 1.02
N LEU A 450 -20.28 -1.76 1.26
CA LEU A 450 -21.42 -1.93 2.16
C LEU A 450 -22.43 -2.96 1.61
N GLU A 451 -22.59 -3.02 0.29
CA GLU A 451 -23.42 -4.00 -0.40
C GLU A 451 -22.75 -5.37 -0.56
N GLY A 452 -21.45 -5.47 -0.25
CA GLY A 452 -20.72 -6.74 -0.29
C GLY A 452 -20.21 -7.14 -1.69
N LEU A 453 -20.20 -6.22 -2.67
CA LEU A 453 -19.87 -6.55 -4.06
C LEU A 453 -18.43 -7.07 -4.21
N PRO A 454 -17.37 -6.39 -3.72
CA PRO A 454 -16.02 -6.94 -3.77
C PRO A 454 -15.87 -8.28 -3.03
N GLN A 455 -16.52 -8.42 -1.88
CA GLN A 455 -16.45 -9.61 -1.03
C GLN A 455 -17.03 -10.83 -1.74
N ALA A 456 -18.15 -10.66 -2.44
CA ALA A 456 -18.76 -11.72 -3.25
C ALA A 456 -17.90 -12.07 -4.48
N ALA A 457 -17.31 -11.07 -5.13
CA ALA A 457 -16.53 -11.25 -6.36
C ALA A 457 -15.17 -11.94 -6.12
N VAL A 458 -14.56 -11.75 -4.96
CA VAL A 458 -13.25 -12.31 -4.61
C VAL A 458 -13.34 -13.76 -4.08
N ALA A 459 -14.55 -14.25 -3.78
CA ALA A 459 -14.75 -15.51 -3.07
C ALA A 459 -14.43 -16.80 -3.88
N ALA A 460 -13.93 -17.81 -3.15
CA ALA A 460 -13.96 -19.27 -3.37
C ALA A 460 -13.40 -19.90 -4.67
N ARG A 461 -13.18 -19.17 -5.77
CA ARG A 461 -12.74 -19.79 -7.05
C ARG A 461 -11.31 -20.32 -6.98
N LYS A 462 -10.35 -19.54 -6.46
CA LYS A 462 -8.94 -19.99 -6.30
C LYS A 462 -8.80 -21.15 -5.33
N ALA A 463 -9.45 -21.08 -4.16
CA ALA A 463 -9.42 -22.16 -3.18
C ALA A 463 -9.92 -23.48 -3.79
N LYS A 464 -11.07 -23.45 -4.47
CA LYS A 464 -11.60 -24.63 -5.18
C LYS A 464 -10.66 -25.15 -6.26
N ASN A 465 -9.98 -24.28 -7.02
CA ASN A 465 -9.01 -24.71 -8.02
C ASN A 465 -7.80 -25.41 -7.38
N ILE A 466 -7.32 -24.92 -6.24
CA ILE A 466 -6.21 -25.53 -5.50
C ILE A 466 -6.62 -26.91 -4.96
N ASP A 467 -7.82 -27.01 -4.37
CA ASP A 467 -8.35 -28.28 -3.84
C ASP A 467 -8.53 -29.33 -4.94
N THR A 468 -9.00 -28.91 -6.12
CA THR A 468 -9.17 -29.77 -7.30
C THR A 468 -7.89 -29.95 -8.12
N ARG A 469 -6.76 -29.40 -7.67
CA ARG A 469 -5.45 -29.40 -8.35
C ARG A 469 -5.46 -28.82 -9.77
N LYS A 470 -6.48 -28.02 -10.09
CA LYS A 470 -6.46 -27.19 -11.29
C LYS A 470 -5.36 -26.13 -11.19
N ASP A 471 -5.19 -25.56 -10.00
CA ASP A 471 -4.07 -24.68 -9.67
C ASP A 471 -3.05 -25.47 -8.83
N ILE A 472 -1.82 -25.56 -9.34
CA ILE A 472 -0.75 -26.35 -8.72
C ILE A 472 -0.04 -25.54 -7.62
N LYS A 473 0.11 -26.14 -6.45
CA LYS A 473 0.93 -25.65 -5.33
C LYS A 473 1.95 -26.72 -4.94
N VAL A 474 3.16 -26.56 -5.49
CA VAL A 474 4.34 -27.40 -5.22
C VAL A 474 4.66 -27.44 -3.72
N GLY A 475 4.96 -28.62 -3.19
CA GLY A 475 5.19 -28.83 -1.76
C GLY A 475 3.89 -28.97 -0.93
N THR A 476 2.72 -28.76 -1.53
CA THR A 476 1.41 -28.87 -0.85
C THR A 476 0.49 -29.86 -1.56
N ASN A 477 -0.16 -29.47 -2.66
CA ASN A 477 -1.09 -30.35 -3.39
C ASN A 477 -0.39 -31.18 -4.49
N MET A 478 0.87 -30.84 -4.79
CA MET A 478 1.72 -31.50 -5.78
C MET A 478 3.14 -31.61 -5.22
N TYR A 479 3.77 -32.77 -5.37
CA TYR A 479 5.11 -33.06 -4.85
C TYR A 479 5.31 -32.74 -3.35
N PRO A 480 4.42 -33.21 -2.44
CA PRO A 480 4.59 -32.94 -1.01
C PRO A 480 5.78 -33.71 -0.43
N ASN A 481 6.50 -33.09 0.51
CA ASN A 481 7.53 -33.76 1.28
C ASN A 481 6.93 -34.51 2.48
N LEU A 482 6.73 -35.82 2.33
CA LEU A 482 6.14 -36.66 3.39
C LEU A 482 7.02 -36.80 4.65
N LYS A 483 8.30 -36.42 4.58
CA LYS A 483 9.26 -36.45 5.70
C LYS A 483 9.56 -35.07 6.26
N GLU A 484 8.73 -34.08 5.92
CA GLU A 484 8.90 -32.71 6.40
C GLU A 484 8.88 -32.65 7.94
N ILE A 485 9.81 -31.90 8.51
CA ILE A 485 9.79 -31.52 9.92
C ILE A 485 9.16 -30.14 10.01
N PRO A 486 7.98 -30.00 10.64
CA PRO A 486 7.33 -28.69 10.79
C PRO A 486 8.22 -27.70 11.52
N LEU A 487 8.23 -26.45 11.07
CA LEU A 487 8.93 -25.38 11.77
C LEU A 487 8.26 -25.11 13.13
N ALA A 488 9.08 -24.99 14.17
CA ALA A 488 8.61 -24.65 15.50
C ALA A 488 8.20 -23.17 15.58
N ALA A 489 6.99 -22.92 16.09
CA ALA A 489 6.53 -21.58 16.45
C ALA A 489 6.86 -21.27 17.92
N PRO A 490 7.40 -20.08 18.23
CA PRO A 490 7.67 -19.70 19.61
C PRO A 490 6.36 -19.56 20.40
N ASN A 491 6.35 -20.07 21.63
CA ASN A 491 5.22 -19.87 22.53
C ASN A 491 5.33 -18.48 23.18
N MET A 492 4.56 -17.51 22.67
CA MET A 492 4.53 -16.15 23.20
C MET A 492 3.35 -15.93 24.14
N ASP A 493 3.62 -15.52 25.38
CA ASP A 493 2.58 -15.13 26.33
C ASP A 493 2.17 -13.66 26.14
N PHE A 494 1.24 -13.44 25.21
CA PHE A 494 0.70 -12.10 24.93
C PHE A 494 -0.09 -11.50 26.10
N LYS A 495 -0.60 -12.32 27.03
CA LYS A 495 -1.30 -11.82 28.23
C LYS A 495 -0.32 -11.26 29.26
N ALA A 496 0.80 -11.96 29.48
CA ALA A 496 1.89 -11.45 30.29
C ALA A 496 2.48 -10.17 29.66
N LEU A 497 2.67 -10.16 28.33
CA LEU A 497 3.12 -8.98 27.61
C LEU A 497 2.14 -7.80 27.79
N GLN A 498 0.84 -8.02 27.61
CA GLN A 498 -0.18 -7.00 27.85
C GLN A 498 -0.10 -6.43 29.26
N SER A 499 0.02 -7.31 30.27
CA SER A 499 0.12 -6.88 31.68
C SER A 499 1.36 -6.01 31.92
N LYS A 500 2.50 -6.37 31.34
CA LYS A 500 3.73 -5.59 31.40
C LYS A 500 3.56 -4.22 30.72
N ARG A 501 3.02 -4.19 29.50
CA ARG A 501 2.79 -2.95 28.74
C ARG A 501 1.78 -2.03 29.44
N ALA A 502 0.73 -2.61 30.04
CA ALA A 502 -0.26 -1.86 30.82
C ALA A 502 0.38 -1.14 32.01
N GLY A 503 1.25 -1.82 32.76
CA GLY A 503 2.00 -1.21 33.85
C GLY A 503 2.91 -0.06 33.40
N GLN A 504 3.57 -0.22 32.23
CA GLN A 504 4.42 0.84 31.64
C GLN A 504 3.62 2.09 31.28
N VAL A 505 2.46 1.93 30.65
CA VAL A 505 1.58 3.05 30.27
C VAL A 505 1.00 3.74 31.51
N GLN A 506 0.61 2.98 32.53
CA GLN A 506 0.14 3.55 33.81
C GLN A 506 1.23 4.36 34.51
N ALA A 507 2.46 3.83 34.56
CA ALA A 507 3.60 4.55 35.12
C ALA A 507 3.90 5.84 34.36
N TYR A 508 3.87 5.80 33.02
CA TYR A 508 4.04 6.99 32.18
C TYR A 508 3.00 8.08 32.49
N ARG A 509 1.72 7.70 32.64
CA ARG A 509 0.65 8.66 32.98
C ARG A 509 0.79 9.27 34.37
N LEU A 510 1.41 8.57 35.32
CA LEU A 510 1.69 9.08 36.67
C LEU A 510 2.90 10.04 36.71
N GLN A 511 3.90 9.80 35.87
CA GLN A 511 5.11 10.62 35.78
C GLN A 511 4.92 11.87 34.91
N SER A 512 4.02 11.79 33.92
CA SER A 512 3.70 12.89 33.04
C SER A 512 2.94 13.97 33.78
N ASP A 513 3.36 15.23 33.63
CA ASP A 513 2.53 16.37 33.98
C ASP A 513 1.36 16.44 32.98
N LEU A 514 0.28 15.72 33.30
CA LEU A 514 -0.93 15.63 32.49
C LEU A 514 -1.51 17.01 32.18
N PHE A 515 -1.22 18.03 33.02
CA PHE A 515 -1.65 19.41 32.81
C PHE A 515 -0.88 20.08 31.66
N LYS A 516 0.45 19.92 31.60
CA LYS A 516 1.26 20.37 30.46
C LYS A 516 0.91 19.64 29.16
N LEU A 517 0.68 18.33 29.22
CA LEU A 517 0.30 17.53 28.06
C LEU A 517 -1.08 17.95 27.51
N TYR A 518 -2.03 18.27 28.40
CA TYR A 518 -3.34 18.79 28.03
C TYR A 518 -3.26 20.18 27.39
N ASP A 519 -2.39 21.06 27.89
CA ASP A 519 -2.19 22.41 27.35
C ASP A 519 -1.55 22.37 25.95
N GLN A 520 -0.54 21.52 25.75
CA GLN A 520 0.12 21.31 24.45
C GLN A 520 -0.82 20.68 23.41
N LEU A 521 -1.71 19.76 23.82
CA LEU A 521 -2.78 19.22 22.97
C LEU A 521 -3.89 20.25 22.72
N GLY A 522 -4.12 21.16 23.66
CA GLY A 522 -5.02 22.31 23.55
C GLY A 522 -4.59 23.26 22.45
N ASP A 523 -3.31 23.61 22.38
CA ASP A 523 -2.73 24.42 21.30
C ASP A 523 -2.85 23.76 19.93
N PHE A 524 -2.66 22.44 19.85
CA PHE A 524 -2.87 21.66 18.63
C PHE A 524 -4.36 21.63 18.23
N ARG A 525 -5.27 21.50 19.21
CA ARG A 525 -6.73 21.60 19.02
C ARG A 525 -7.20 22.98 18.61
N ILE A 526 -6.59 24.06 19.11
CA ILE A 526 -6.92 25.44 18.73
C ILE A 526 -6.44 25.72 17.30
N LYS A 527 -5.26 25.21 16.91
CA LYS A 527 -4.75 25.32 15.54
C LYS A 527 -5.55 24.48 14.54
N ILE A 528 -6.03 23.30 14.92
CA ILE A 528 -6.93 22.47 14.08
C ILE A 528 -8.38 23.00 14.11
N GLY A 529 -8.85 23.49 15.25
CA GLY A 529 -10.18 24.06 15.46
C GLY A 529 -10.38 25.43 14.80
N GLY A 530 -9.32 26.21 14.61
CA GLY A 530 -9.33 27.45 13.83
C GLY A 530 -9.68 27.22 12.35
N LEU A 531 -9.25 26.08 11.78
CA LEU A 531 -9.65 25.62 10.44
C LEU A 531 -11.13 25.16 10.40
N GLN A 532 -11.64 24.55 11.48
CA GLN A 532 -13.05 24.14 11.58
C GLN A 532 -14.03 25.33 11.70
N HIS A 533 -13.64 26.44 12.35
CA HIS A 533 -14.50 27.63 12.48
C HIS A 533 -14.70 28.38 11.16
N GLY A 534 -13.74 28.30 10.21
CA GLY A 534 -13.91 28.80 8.84
C GLY A 534 -14.92 28.00 8.01
N ILE A 535 -15.11 26.72 8.34
CA ILE A 535 -16.04 25.80 7.65
C ILE A 535 -17.44 25.86 8.28
N ARG A 536 -17.55 26.03 9.61
CA ARG A 536 -18.84 26.13 10.32
C ARG A 536 -19.66 27.38 10.01
N ARG A 537 -19.05 28.48 9.55
CA ARG A 537 -19.81 29.71 9.17
C ARG A 537 -20.69 29.55 7.91
N ARG A 538 -20.69 28.41 7.22
CA ARG A 538 -21.48 28.22 5.98
C ARG A 538 -22.48 27.06 5.98
N ALA A 539 -22.62 26.28 7.06
CA ALA A 539 -23.64 25.23 7.15
C ALA A 539 -24.70 25.63 8.19
N GLY A 540 -25.84 26.11 7.70
CA GLY A 540 -27.00 26.47 8.51
C GLY A 540 -27.61 25.27 9.22
N SER A 541 -28.01 25.51 10.47
CA SER A 541 -29.03 24.82 11.27
C SER A 541 -29.37 23.36 10.91
N GLY A 542 -28.77 22.43 11.66
CA GLY A 542 -29.17 21.02 11.69
C GLY A 542 -28.76 20.40 13.01
N ASN A 543 -29.67 20.41 13.98
CA ASN A 543 -29.48 19.92 15.34
C ASN A 543 -29.36 18.38 15.34
N ARG A 544 -28.21 17.84 15.79
CA ARG A 544 -28.10 16.49 16.39
C ARG A 544 -26.73 16.31 17.07
N SER A 545 -26.77 15.98 18.35
CA SER A 545 -25.63 15.77 19.22
C SER A 545 -25.15 14.31 19.12
N GLU A 546 -24.06 14.08 18.39
CA GLU A 546 -23.38 12.77 18.38
C GLU A 546 -22.07 12.82 19.16
N LYS A 547 -22.01 11.97 20.19
CA LYS A 547 -20.95 11.88 21.19
C LYS A 547 -19.76 11.08 20.63
N TRP A 548 -18.56 11.65 20.73
CA TRP A 548 -17.29 10.92 20.62
C TRP A 548 -17.25 9.72 21.59
N PRO A 549 -16.74 8.54 21.18
CA PRO A 549 -16.31 7.51 22.11
C PRO A 549 -14.85 7.79 22.53
N MET A 550 -14.63 8.90 23.23
CA MET A 550 -13.51 9.05 24.15
C MET A 550 -14.13 9.16 25.54
N ASN A 551 -13.66 8.34 26.47
CA ASN A 551 -14.23 8.20 27.81
C ASN A 551 -13.90 9.43 28.70
N LEU A 552 -14.36 10.62 28.30
CA LEU A 552 -14.22 11.90 29.01
C LEU A 552 -15.11 12.00 30.26
N LYS A 553 -15.90 10.96 30.59
CA LYS A 553 -16.71 10.93 31.81
C LYS A 553 -15.91 10.66 33.09
N ARG A 554 -14.66 10.18 33.01
CA ARG A 554 -13.80 9.95 34.19
C ARG A 554 -12.75 11.02 34.48
N LEU A 555 -12.74 12.14 33.73
CA LEU A 555 -11.93 13.33 34.04
C LEU A 555 -12.68 14.40 34.85
N LYS A 556 -13.96 14.18 35.16
CA LYS A 556 -14.78 15.12 35.98
C LYS A 556 -14.65 14.93 37.49
N ALA A 557 -13.84 13.99 37.97
CA ALA A 557 -13.72 13.70 39.40
C ALA A 557 -12.46 14.30 40.08
N ALA A 558 -11.65 15.09 39.37
CA ALA A 558 -10.36 15.56 39.86
C ALA A 558 -10.22 17.10 39.99
N VAL A 559 -11.33 17.86 40.06
CA VAL A 559 -11.29 19.33 40.21
C VAL A 559 -12.20 19.78 41.36
N PRO A 560 -11.69 20.58 42.34
CA PRO A 560 -12.49 21.08 43.46
C PRO A 560 -13.69 21.92 43.03
N ALA A 561 -14.80 21.82 43.79
CA ALA A 561 -16.06 22.51 43.54
C ALA A 561 -15.96 24.05 43.47
N SER A 562 -14.86 24.64 43.97
CA SER A 562 -14.62 26.08 44.00
C SER A 562 -14.36 26.73 42.63
N TRP A 563 -14.20 25.95 41.55
CA TRP A 563 -13.96 26.47 40.19
C TRP A 563 -15.22 26.64 39.33
N TRP A 564 -16.37 26.09 39.74
CA TRP A 564 -17.65 26.29 39.03
C TRP A 564 -18.15 27.74 39.09
N SER A 565 -17.76 28.49 40.13
CA SER A 565 -18.12 29.90 40.34
C SER A 565 -17.39 30.89 39.40
N LYS A 566 -16.35 30.43 38.70
CA LYS A 566 -15.63 31.21 37.66
C LYS A 566 -16.16 30.94 36.25
N TRP A 567 -16.74 29.77 36.01
CA TRP A 567 -17.35 29.39 34.73
C TRP A 567 -18.78 29.95 34.57
N ALA A 568 -19.50 30.20 35.68
CA ALA A 568 -20.85 30.78 35.68
C ALA A 568 -20.91 32.30 35.38
N ARG A 569 -19.78 32.99 35.18
CA ARG A 569 -19.74 34.46 34.96
C ARG A 569 -19.58 34.90 33.50
N THR A 570 -19.32 33.98 32.57
CA THR A 570 -19.31 34.28 31.13
C THR A 570 -20.53 33.61 30.50
N GLY A 571 -21.66 34.28 30.61
CA GLY A 571 -22.95 33.77 30.17
C GLY A 571 -23.02 33.54 28.66
N MET A 572 -23.53 32.38 28.28
CA MET A 572 -24.61 32.33 27.30
C MET A 572 -25.58 31.23 27.71
N THR A 573 -26.72 31.73 28.15
CA THR A 573 -27.92 31.10 28.66
C THR A 573 -28.74 30.51 27.51
N GLU A 574 -29.04 29.21 27.56
CA GLU A 574 -30.40 28.66 27.70
C GLU A 574 -30.46 27.16 27.32
N VAL A 575 -31.33 26.48 28.07
CA VAL A 575 -31.63 25.05 28.27
C VAL A 575 -33.19 24.96 28.13
N PRO A 576 -33.94 23.83 28.13
CA PRO A 576 -33.79 22.41 27.73
C PRO A 576 -34.84 21.97 26.65
N LYS A 577 -34.67 20.84 25.94
CA LYS A 577 -34.98 19.45 26.34
C LYS A 577 -34.09 18.46 25.59
#